data_AF-A0A923G4R2-F1
#
_entry.id   AF-A0A923G4R2-F1
#
_cell.length_a   1.000
_cell.length_b   1.000
_cell.length_c   1.000
_cell.angle_alpha   90.00
_cell.angle_beta   90.00
_cell.angle_gamma   90.00
#
_symmetry.space_group_name_H-M   'P 1'
#
loop_
_entity.id
_entity.type
_entity.pdbx_description
1 polymer ?
#
loop_
_entity_poly.entity_id
_entity_poly.type
_entity_poly.pdbx_seq_one_letter_code
_entity_poly.pdbx_strand_id
1 'polypeptide(L)'
;MPAFYVTFTLLLFLLSLCFDGILMGVDGYMPALQIVLMGPWGIAMGLYQWFANPLLGLALLAHRRFRRLALAVGMIALGLALSCLGIERVPDNRSYDIQPLTGFGAGYYLWTLAILLFCLGQGWWCRKVRSTAGMPGWRWYDLGLIAVLAATIYAGTLMPSLRVQISSSAQSMDQAATR
;
A
#
# COMPACT_ATOMS: atom_id res chain seq x y z
N MET A 1 -10.70 -20.33 -11.40
CA MET A 1 -10.47 -19.25 -10.42
C MET A 1 -8.99 -18.98 -10.12
N PRO A 2 -8.13 -19.93 -9.66
CA PRO A 2 -6.78 -19.60 -9.18
C PRO A 2 -5.82 -19.10 -10.27
N ALA A 3 -6.12 -19.25 -11.56
CA ALA A 3 -5.27 -18.76 -12.65
C ALA A 3 -5.31 -17.22 -12.84
N PHE A 4 -6.26 -16.53 -12.20
CA PHE A 4 -6.45 -15.07 -12.31
C PHE A 4 -6.13 -14.33 -11.01
N TYR A 5 -5.44 -14.99 -10.07
CA TYR A 5 -5.15 -14.40 -8.75
C TYR A 5 -4.34 -13.11 -8.85
N VAL A 6 -3.42 -12.98 -9.82
CA VAL A 6 -2.67 -11.73 -10.10
C VAL A 6 -3.64 -10.62 -10.51
N THR A 7 -4.53 -10.89 -11.47
CA THR A 7 -5.53 -9.94 -11.95
C THR A 7 -6.43 -9.45 -10.82
N PHE A 8 -6.98 -10.37 -10.02
CA PHE A 8 -7.83 -10.00 -8.90
C PHE A 8 -7.07 -9.27 -7.79
N THR A 9 -5.79 -9.63 -7.55
CA THR A 9 -4.92 -8.88 -6.63
C THR A 9 -4.77 -7.43 -7.08
N LEU A 10 -4.45 -7.22 -8.38
CA LEU A 10 -4.29 -5.89 -8.95
C LEU A 10 -5.59 -5.08 -8.92
N LEU A 11 -6.73 -5.70 -9.23
CA LEU A 11 -8.04 -5.05 -9.16
C LEU A 11 -8.41 -4.63 -7.74
N LEU A 12 -8.25 -5.52 -6.76
CA LEU A 12 -8.52 -5.20 -5.36
C LEU A 12 -7.58 -4.13 -4.84
N PHE A 13 -6.29 -4.19 -5.22
CA PHE A 13 -5.32 -3.16 -4.85
C PHE A 13 -5.71 -1.80 -5.45
N LEU A 14 -6.04 -1.73 -6.74
CA LEU A 14 -6.51 -0.49 -7.38
C LEU A 14 -7.78 0.04 -6.74
N LEU A 15 -8.75 -0.83 -6.47
CA LEU A 15 -10.00 -0.47 -5.82
C LEU A 15 -9.75 0.10 -4.41
N SER A 16 -8.79 -0.45 -3.67
CA SER A 16 -8.41 0.06 -2.35
C SER A 16 -7.98 1.53 -2.37
N LEU A 17 -7.36 1.99 -3.46
CA LEU A 17 -6.87 3.36 -3.61
C LEU A 17 -7.99 4.40 -3.73
N CYS A 18 -9.22 3.96 -4.01
CA CYS A 18 -10.40 4.82 -4.08
C CYS A 18 -11.01 5.14 -2.70
N PHE A 19 -10.49 4.55 -1.62
CA PHE A 19 -11.04 4.67 -0.27
C PHE A 19 -10.00 5.17 0.74
N ASP A 20 -10.48 5.52 1.93
CA ASP A 20 -9.63 5.82 3.07
C ASP A 20 -8.95 4.57 3.59
N GLY A 21 -7.66 4.69 3.91
CA GLY A 21 -6.89 3.62 4.53
C GLY A 21 -6.94 3.70 6.05
N ILE A 22 -6.78 4.90 6.60
CA ILE A 22 -6.65 5.14 8.04
C ILE A 22 -7.65 6.22 8.48
N LEU A 23 -8.29 5.98 9.62
CA LEU A 23 -9.16 6.93 10.31
C LEU A 23 -8.44 7.41 11.58
N MET A 24 -8.43 8.71 11.80
CA MET A 24 -7.80 9.41 12.93
C MET A 24 -8.87 10.15 13.75
N GLY A 25 -8.47 10.77 14.86
CA GLY A 25 -9.36 11.53 15.76
C GLY A 25 -10.09 12.70 15.09
N VAL A 26 -11.06 13.26 15.83
CA VAL A 26 -12.06 14.31 15.52
C VAL A 26 -12.59 14.41 14.08
N ASP A 27 -11.79 14.52 13.02
CA ASP A 27 -12.24 14.44 11.60
C ASP A 27 -11.10 14.04 10.63
N GLY A 28 -10.01 13.49 11.16
CA GLY A 28 -8.82 13.14 10.38
C GLY A 28 -9.00 11.82 9.62
N TYR A 29 -8.73 11.81 8.33
CA TYR A 29 -8.63 10.59 7.53
C TYR A 29 -7.42 10.67 6.62
N MET A 30 -6.89 9.50 6.26
CA MET A 30 -5.79 9.38 5.32
C MET A 30 -6.19 8.45 4.17
N PRO A 31 -6.34 9.00 2.94
CA PRO A 31 -6.61 8.21 1.74
C PRO A 31 -5.58 7.11 1.55
N ALA A 32 -6.01 5.92 1.12
CA ALA A 32 -5.09 4.80 0.88
C ALA A 32 -4.04 5.14 -0.19
N LEU A 33 -4.41 5.94 -1.20
CA LEU A 33 -3.46 6.46 -2.18
C LEU A 33 -2.33 7.29 -1.52
N GLN A 34 -2.67 8.13 -0.54
CA GLN A 34 -1.67 8.92 0.19
C GLN A 34 -0.68 8.03 0.95
N ILE A 35 -1.17 6.96 1.59
CA ILE A 35 -0.34 5.99 2.32
C ILE A 35 0.63 5.29 1.36
N VAL A 36 0.19 4.93 0.15
CA VAL A 36 1.06 4.33 -0.87
C VAL A 36 2.16 5.29 -1.31
N LEU A 37 1.82 6.57 -1.53
CA LEU A 37 2.80 7.60 -1.91
C LEU A 37 3.84 7.85 -0.82
N MET A 38 3.42 7.82 0.45
CA MET A 38 4.32 7.97 1.58
C MET A 38 5.08 6.70 1.95
N GLY A 39 4.76 5.56 1.34
CA GLY A 39 5.30 4.25 1.70
C GLY A 39 6.82 4.22 1.94
N PRO A 40 7.66 4.75 1.02
CA PRO A 40 9.10 4.81 1.21
C PRO A 40 9.55 5.65 2.42
N TRP A 41 8.75 6.65 2.81
CA TRP A 41 9.02 7.54 3.95
C TRP A 41 8.60 6.93 5.29
N GLY A 42 7.88 5.79 5.28
CA GLY A 42 7.47 5.08 6.48
C GLY A 42 8.64 4.75 7.42
N ILE A 43 9.84 4.45 6.87
CA ILE A 43 11.06 4.21 7.66
C ILE A 43 11.41 5.41 8.52
N ALA A 44 11.44 6.60 7.91
CA ALA A 44 11.81 7.84 8.60
C ALA A 44 10.79 8.20 9.69
N MET A 45 9.57 7.66 9.59
CA MET A 45 8.47 7.87 10.53
C MET A 45 8.24 6.69 11.49
N GLY A 46 9.09 5.66 11.47
CA GLY A 46 8.95 4.46 12.33
C GLY A 46 7.80 3.52 11.95
N LEU A 47 7.17 3.72 10.79
CA LEU A 47 6.05 2.92 10.25
C LEU A 47 6.55 1.87 9.26
N TYR A 48 7.12 0.79 9.79
CA TYR A 48 7.67 -0.30 8.98
C TYR A 48 6.61 -1.11 8.21
N GLN A 49 5.35 -1.03 8.61
CA GLN A 49 4.24 -1.75 7.99
C GLN A 49 4.04 -1.35 6.53
N TRP A 50 4.41 -0.11 6.17
CA TRP A 50 4.27 0.42 4.83
C TRP A 50 5.18 -0.29 3.80
N PHE A 51 6.20 -1.02 4.25
CA PHE A 51 7.00 -1.90 3.39
C PHE A 51 6.21 -3.06 2.77
N ALA A 52 5.00 -3.33 3.24
CA ALA A 52 4.12 -4.30 2.59
C ALA A 52 3.88 -3.97 1.10
N ASN A 53 3.86 -2.68 0.70
CA ASN A 53 3.66 -2.25 -0.69
C ASN A 53 4.82 -2.66 -1.62
N PRO A 54 6.09 -2.26 -1.37
CA PRO A 54 7.20 -2.69 -2.22
C PRO A 54 7.39 -4.21 -2.19
N LEU A 55 7.13 -4.88 -1.07
CA LEU A 55 7.18 -6.34 -1.01
C LEU A 55 6.09 -6.98 -1.87
N LEU A 56 4.85 -6.49 -1.85
CA LEU A 56 3.80 -6.97 -2.74
C LEU A 56 4.18 -6.77 -4.22
N GLY A 57 4.73 -5.60 -4.57
CA GLY A 57 5.22 -5.32 -5.92
C GLY A 57 6.31 -6.30 -6.35
N LEU A 58 7.29 -6.55 -5.48
CA LEU A 58 8.35 -7.54 -5.71
C LEU A 58 7.78 -8.96 -5.87
N ALA A 59 6.81 -9.34 -5.04
CA ALA A 59 6.16 -10.64 -5.11
C ALA A 59 5.41 -10.83 -6.43
N LEU A 60 4.67 -9.81 -6.89
CA LEU A 60 3.99 -9.79 -8.19
C LEU A 60 4.98 -9.92 -9.35
N LEU A 61 6.12 -9.21 -9.34
CA LEU A 61 7.13 -9.34 -10.39
C LEU A 61 7.81 -10.72 -10.39
N ALA A 62 8.04 -11.28 -9.20
CA ALA A 62 8.72 -12.56 -9.00
C ALA A 62 7.82 -13.79 -9.21
N HIS A 63 6.50 -13.61 -9.35
CA HIS A 63 5.48 -14.68 -9.21
C HIS A 63 5.75 -15.92 -10.07
N ARG A 64 6.28 -15.76 -11.30
CA ARG A 64 6.62 -16.87 -12.21
C ARG A 64 8.01 -17.43 -11.97
N ARG A 65 9.03 -16.57 -12.13
CA ARG A 65 10.45 -16.99 -12.18
C ARG A 65 10.93 -17.49 -10.84
N PHE A 66 10.56 -16.80 -9.76
CA PHE A 66 11.00 -17.09 -8.41
C PHE A 66 9.79 -17.40 -7.52
N ARG A 67 8.95 -18.36 -7.94
CA ARG A 67 7.65 -18.63 -7.32
C ARG A 67 7.64 -18.79 -5.80
N ARG A 68 8.66 -19.46 -5.23
CA ARG A 68 8.77 -19.66 -3.78
C ARG A 68 9.21 -18.38 -3.07
N LEU A 69 10.10 -17.61 -3.68
CA LEU A 69 10.49 -16.29 -3.19
C LEU A 69 9.27 -15.35 -3.22
N ALA A 70 8.50 -15.33 -4.31
CA ALA A 70 7.28 -14.55 -4.41
C ALA A 70 6.28 -14.89 -3.31
N LEU A 71 6.11 -16.18 -2.97
CA LEU A 71 5.27 -16.60 -1.86
C LEU A 71 5.83 -16.10 -0.52
N ALA A 72 7.12 -16.29 -0.26
CA ALA A 72 7.75 -15.86 0.99
C ALA A 72 7.64 -14.34 1.19
N VAL A 73 7.97 -13.57 0.16
CA VAL A 73 7.87 -12.11 0.14
C VAL A 73 6.41 -11.66 0.33
N GLY A 74 5.45 -12.31 -0.35
CA GLY A 74 4.03 -12.03 -0.17
C GLY A 74 3.54 -12.31 1.26
N MET A 75 4.00 -13.40 1.89
CA MET A 75 3.67 -13.71 3.28
C MET A 75 4.25 -12.70 4.26
N ILE A 76 5.47 -12.21 4.01
CA ILE A 76 6.07 -11.11 4.81
C ILE A 76 5.23 -9.83 4.63
N ALA A 77 4.85 -9.50 3.39
CA ALA A 77 3.98 -8.35 3.12
C ALA A 77 2.63 -8.48 3.86
N LEU A 78 2.04 -9.67 3.89
CA LEU A 78 0.80 -9.94 4.63
C LEU A 78 1.00 -9.77 6.14
N GLY A 79 2.11 -10.27 6.69
CA GLY A 79 2.45 -10.10 8.11
C GLY A 79 2.58 -8.62 8.50
N LEU A 80 3.24 -7.82 7.65
CA LEU A 80 3.34 -6.37 7.85
C LEU A 80 1.99 -5.66 7.72
N ALA A 81 1.14 -6.08 6.78
CA ALA A 81 -0.20 -5.51 6.64
C ALA A 81 -1.07 -5.81 7.87
N LEU A 82 -0.98 -7.03 8.42
CA LEU A 82 -1.72 -7.43 9.62
C LEU A 82 -1.15 -6.78 10.90
N SER A 83 0.15 -6.52 10.97
CA SER A 83 0.73 -5.81 12.12
C SER A 83 0.31 -4.34 12.20
N CYS A 84 -0.32 -3.78 11.15
CA CYS A 84 -1.02 -2.49 11.26
C CYS A 84 -2.07 -2.51 12.37
N LEU A 85 -2.73 -3.64 12.63
CA LEU A 85 -3.77 -3.74 13.67
C LEU A 85 -3.25 -3.47 15.09
N GLY A 86 -1.93 -3.53 15.30
CA GLY A 86 -1.28 -3.17 16.56
C GLY A 86 -0.75 -1.73 16.62
N ILE A 87 -0.99 -0.92 15.59
CA ILE A 87 -0.60 0.49 15.58
C ILE A 87 -1.66 1.29 16.33
N GLU A 88 -1.25 2.02 17.37
CA GLU A 88 -2.16 2.88 18.15
C GLU A 88 -2.10 4.34 17.71
N ARG A 89 -1.04 4.71 16.99
CA ARG A 89 -0.70 6.10 16.70
C ARG A 89 -0.07 6.25 15.33
N VAL A 90 -0.49 7.29 14.61
CA VAL A 90 0.03 7.59 13.27
C VAL A 90 0.40 9.08 13.22
N PRO A 91 1.57 9.44 12.67
CA PRO A 91 1.92 10.84 12.44
C PRO A 91 0.94 11.48 11.47
N ASP A 92 0.39 12.62 11.87
CA ASP A 92 -0.41 13.48 11.01
C ASP A 92 0.50 14.12 9.97
N ASN A 93 0.09 14.01 8.71
CA ASN A 93 0.86 14.49 7.58
C ASN A 93 0.79 16.02 7.41
N ARG A 94 -0.02 16.73 8.21
CA ARG A 94 -0.14 18.19 8.18
C ARG A 94 0.58 18.88 9.32
N SER A 95 0.54 18.32 10.53
CA SER A 95 1.12 18.93 11.73
C SER A 95 2.35 18.21 12.26
N TYR A 96 2.67 17.00 11.74
CA TYR A 96 3.61 16.07 12.37
C TYR A 96 3.23 15.67 13.81
N ASP A 97 2.03 16.05 14.28
CA ASP A 97 1.52 15.58 15.56
C ASP A 97 1.13 14.11 15.47
N ILE A 98 1.38 13.39 16.55
CA ILE A 98 1.03 11.97 16.65
C ILE A 98 -0.45 11.88 17.04
N GLN A 99 -1.32 11.63 16.07
CA GLN A 99 -2.74 11.46 16.29
C GLN A 99 -3.05 10.02 16.73
N PRO A 100 -4.03 9.82 17.63
CA PRO A 100 -4.53 8.49 17.94
C PRO A 100 -5.22 7.90 16.71
N LEU A 101 -4.89 6.65 16.39
CA LEU A 101 -5.58 5.87 15.38
C LEU A 101 -6.97 5.49 15.92
N THR A 102 -8.03 5.93 15.27
CA THR A 102 -9.41 5.59 15.67
C THR A 102 -9.94 4.35 14.96
N GLY A 103 -9.39 4.03 13.78
CA GLY A 103 -9.73 2.81 13.06
C GLY A 103 -9.12 2.73 11.67
N PHE A 104 -9.55 1.71 10.93
CA PHE A 104 -9.14 1.47 9.55
C PHE A 104 -10.32 1.70 8.59
N GLY A 105 -10.04 2.36 7.47
CA GLY A 105 -11.02 2.56 6.41
C GLY A 105 -11.12 1.36 5.47
N ALA A 106 -12.08 1.41 4.54
CA ALA A 106 -12.30 0.34 3.56
C ALA A 106 -11.07 0.05 2.69
N GLY A 107 -10.25 1.06 2.41
CA GLY A 107 -9.02 0.94 1.65
C GLY A 107 -8.02 -0.01 2.31
N TYR A 108 -7.88 0.04 3.64
CA TYR A 108 -7.01 -0.90 4.37
C TYR A 108 -7.47 -2.35 4.20
N TYR A 109 -8.76 -2.62 4.39
CA TYR A 109 -9.29 -3.99 4.30
C TYR A 109 -9.18 -4.56 2.88
N LEU A 110 -9.48 -3.76 1.85
CA LEU A 110 -9.34 -4.16 0.45
C LEU A 110 -7.88 -4.41 0.08
N TRP A 111 -6.96 -3.58 0.57
CA TRP A 111 -5.52 -3.75 0.40
C TRP A 111 -4.99 -5.02 1.06
N THR A 112 -5.35 -5.28 2.32
CA THR A 112 -4.97 -6.52 3.03
C THR A 112 -5.57 -7.75 2.34
N LEU A 113 -6.82 -7.66 1.86
CA LEU A 113 -7.46 -8.73 1.11
C LEU A 113 -6.75 -9.01 -0.21
N ALA A 114 -6.26 -7.99 -0.92
CA ALA A 114 -5.46 -8.15 -2.13
C ALA A 114 -4.19 -8.97 -1.85
N ILE A 115 -3.46 -8.64 -0.78
CA ILE A 115 -2.24 -9.37 -0.38
C ILE A 115 -2.58 -10.81 0.01
N LEU A 116 -3.64 -11.02 0.79
CA LEU A 116 -4.09 -12.35 1.18
C LEU A 116 -4.43 -13.21 -0.05
N LEU A 117 -5.18 -12.65 -0.99
CA LEU A 117 -5.56 -13.32 -2.24
C LEU A 117 -4.33 -13.71 -3.06
N PHE A 118 -3.34 -12.81 -3.14
CA PHE A 118 -2.06 -13.11 -3.77
C PHE A 118 -1.38 -14.32 -3.12
N CYS A 119 -1.24 -14.31 -1.78
CA CYS A 119 -0.60 -15.40 -1.03
C CYS A 119 -1.32 -16.74 -1.22
N LEU A 120 -2.65 -16.76 -1.18
CA LEU A 120 -3.44 -17.97 -1.41
C LEU A 120 -3.27 -18.49 -2.84
N GLY A 121 -3.36 -17.62 -3.84
CA GLY A 121 -3.17 -17.99 -5.25
C GLY A 121 -1.76 -18.49 -5.53
N GLN A 122 -0.74 -17.76 -5.06
CA GLN A 122 0.66 -18.12 -5.20
C GLN A 122 0.97 -19.44 -4.48
N GLY A 123 0.44 -19.63 -3.26
CA GLY A 123 0.58 -20.84 -2.47
C GLY A 123 -0.03 -22.06 -3.16
N TRP A 124 -1.24 -21.90 -3.71
CA TRP A 124 -1.92 -22.93 -4.48
C TRP A 124 -1.07 -23.40 -5.68
N TRP A 125 -0.57 -22.45 -6.48
CA TRP A 125 0.24 -22.78 -7.65
C TRP A 125 1.63 -23.33 -7.31
N CYS A 126 2.23 -22.87 -6.22
CA CYS A 126 3.47 -23.43 -5.69
C CYS A 126 3.32 -24.91 -5.32
N ARG A 127 2.17 -25.32 -4.78
CA ARG A 127 1.85 -26.71 -4.44
C ARG A 127 1.49 -27.54 -5.67
N LYS A 128 0.69 -26.98 -6.59
CA LYS A 128 0.19 -27.71 -7.77
C LYS A 128 1.26 -28.02 -8.80
N VAL A 129 2.19 -27.10 -9.02
CA VAL A 129 3.13 -27.18 -10.14
C VAL A 129 4.54 -27.54 -9.67
N ARG A 130 5.23 -28.40 -10.42
CA ARG A 130 6.60 -28.82 -10.11
C ARG A 130 7.69 -27.93 -10.74
N SER A 131 7.40 -27.25 -11.86
CA SER A 131 8.33 -26.39 -12.61
C SER A 131 7.78 -24.97 -12.83
N THR A 132 8.65 -23.98 -13.06
CA THR A 132 8.27 -22.58 -13.34
C THR A 132 7.47 -22.44 -14.64
N ALA A 133 7.64 -23.34 -15.61
CA ALA A 133 6.92 -23.32 -16.88
C ALA A 133 5.40 -23.49 -16.73
N GLY A 134 4.94 -24.16 -15.66
CA GLY A 134 3.50 -24.35 -15.40
C GLY A 134 2.85 -23.21 -14.62
N MET A 135 3.58 -22.15 -14.27
CA MET A 135 3.01 -20.96 -13.62
C MET A 135 2.18 -20.13 -14.62
N PRO A 136 1.05 -19.56 -14.19
CA PRO A 136 0.29 -18.61 -14.99
C PRO A 136 1.19 -17.49 -15.53
N GLY A 137 1.01 -17.15 -16.81
CA GLY A 137 1.67 -16.02 -17.44
C GLY A 137 1.02 -14.69 -17.12
N TRP A 138 1.75 -13.61 -17.39
CA TRP A 138 1.15 -12.28 -17.52
C TRP A 138 0.10 -12.30 -18.62
N ARG A 139 -1.09 -11.81 -18.32
CA ARG A 139 -2.12 -11.53 -19.31
C ARG A 139 -2.02 -10.07 -19.74
N TRP A 140 -2.49 -9.76 -20.94
CA TRP A 140 -2.42 -8.40 -21.47
C TRP A 140 -3.14 -7.38 -20.58
N TYR A 141 -4.25 -7.76 -19.95
CA TYR A 141 -4.95 -6.89 -19.01
C TYR A 141 -4.24 -6.75 -17.67
N ASP A 142 -3.39 -7.71 -17.24
CA ASP A 142 -2.57 -7.51 -16.04
C ASP A 142 -1.57 -6.36 -16.27
N LEU A 143 -1.00 -6.29 -17.48
CA LEU A 143 -0.15 -5.17 -17.90
C LEU A 143 -0.95 -3.87 -17.96
N GLY A 144 -2.19 -3.92 -18.46
CA GLY A 144 -3.12 -2.79 -18.44
C GLY A 144 -3.40 -2.28 -17.02
N LEU A 145 -3.67 -3.18 -16.07
CA LEU A 145 -3.89 -2.84 -14.67
C LEU A 145 -2.65 -2.26 -14.01
N ILE A 146 -1.46 -2.78 -14.33
CA ILE A 146 -0.19 -2.21 -13.86
C ILE A 146 0.02 -0.80 -14.42
N ALA A 147 -0.29 -0.57 -15.69
CA ALA A 147 -0.20 0.76 -16.30
C ALA A 147 -1.17 1.75 -15.63
N VAL A 148 -2.41 1.32 -15.36
CA VAL A 148 -3.38 2.12 -14.60
C VAL A 148 -2.86 2.41 -13.19
N LEU A 149 -2.30 1.42 -12.50
CA LEU A 149 -1.73 1.61 -11.17
C LEU A 149 -0.59 2.64 -11.18
N ALA A 150 0.33 2.52 -12.13
CA ALA A 150 1.43 3.47 -12.29
C ALA A 150 0.90 4.88 -12.60
N ALA A 151 -0.11 5.01 -13.46
CA ALA A 151 -0.76 6.28 -13.78
C ALA A 151 -1.46 6.89 -12.56
N THR A 152 -2.18 6.09 -11.76
CA THR A 152 -2.83 6.53 -10.52
C THR A 152 -1.81 7.03 -9.49
N ILE A 153 -0.71 6.29 -9.30
CA ILE A 153 0.38 6.72 -8.41
C ILE A 153 0.99 8.03 -8.92
N TYR A 154 1.30 8.10 -10.21
CA TYR A 154 1.86 9.31 -10.82
C TYR A 154 0.93 10.51 -10.68
N ALA A 155 -0.36 10.36 -11.02
CA ALA A 155 -1.36 11.40 -10.85
C ALA A 155 -1.46 11.84 -9.38
N GLY A 156 -1.40 10.91 -8.44
CA GLY A 156 -1.36 11.18 -7.00
C GLY A 156 -0.20 12.09 -6.58
N THR A 157 0.98 11.95 -7.17
CA THR A 157 2.14 12.84 -6.88
C THR A 157 1.93 14.29 -7.35
N LEU A 158 1.04 14.48 -8.33
CA LEU A 158 0.69 15.80 -8.86
C LEU A 158 -0.43 16.47 -8.05
N MET A 159 -1.20 15.72 -7.25
CA MET A 159 -2.31 16.26 -6.47
C MET A 159 -1.83 17.01 -5.22
N PRO A 160 -2.07 18.33 -5.09
CA PRO A 160 -1.65 19.11 -3.93
C PRO A 160 -2.30 18.68 -2.62
N SER A 161 -3.51 18.10 -2.68
CA SER A 161 -4.27 17.61 -1.53
C SER A 161 -3.65 16.38 -0.86
N LEU A 162 -2.81 15.62 -1.58
CA LEU A 162 -2.14 14.41 -1.08
C LEU A 162 -0.70 14.68 -0.63
N ARG A 163 -0.20 15.91 -0.82
CA ARG A 163 1.13 16.31 -0.36
C ARG A 163 1.11 16.62 1.13
N VAL A 164 2.22 16.27 1.79
CA VAL A 164 2.57 16.74 3.13
C VAL A 164 2.63 18.27 3.07
N GLN A 165 1.64 18.97 3.60
CA GLN A 165 1.69 20.43 3.73
C GLN A 165 2.41 20.74 5.03
N ILE A 166 3.66 21.20 4.94
CA ILE A 166 4.33 21.81 6.09
C ILE A 166 3.60 23.11 6.34
N SER A 167 2.71 23.16 7.35
CA SER A 167 2.04 24.41 7.72
C SER A 167 3.11 25.46 7.99
N SER A 168 3.06 26.56 7.24
CA SER A 168 3.91 27.74 7.39
C SER A 168 3.62 28.53 8.67
N SER A 169 3.24 27.87 9.77
CA SER A 169 3.14 28.47 11.10
C SER A 169 4.52 28.90 11.62
N ALA A 170 5.61 28.40 11.04
CA ALA A 170 6.96 28.90 11.26
C ALA A 170 7.24 30.26 10.57
N GLN A 171 6.49 30.64 9.53
CA GLN A 171 6.69 31.94 8.85
C GLN A 171 5.93 33.10 9.50
N SER A 172 4.84 32.84 10.22
CA SER A 172 4.09 33.89 10.92
C SER A 172 4.73 34.33 12.24
N MET A 173 5.56 33.49 12.88
CA MET A 173 6.31 33.89 14.09
C MET A 173 7.54 34.75 13.75
N ASP A 174 8.19 34.52 12.61
CA ASP A 174 9.37 35.29 12.20
C ASP A 174 9.00 36.71 11.70
N GLN A 175 7.82 36.88 11.10
CA GLN A 175 7.28 38.21 10.74
C GLN A 175 6.71 39.00 11.93
N ALA A 176 6.37 38.33 13.03
CA ALA A 176 5.92 39.00 14.26
C ALA A 176 7.10 39.41 15.16
N ALA A 177 8.26 38.75 15.04
CA ALA A 177 9.48 39.09 15.79
C ALA A 177 10.30 40.23 15.15
N THR A 178 9.92 40.69 13.94
CA THR A 178 10.60 41.77 13.19
C THR A 178 9.76 43.04 13.04
N ARG A 179 8.69 43.20 13.84
CA ARG A 179 7.91 44.44 13.95
C ARG A 179 7.97 45.04 15.34
#